data_AF-A5J0J3-F1
#
_entry.id   AF-A5J0J3-F1
#
_cell.length_a   1.000
_cell.length_b   1.000
_cell.length_c   1.000
_cell.angle_alpha   90.00
_cell.angle_beta   90.00
_cell.angle_gamma   90.00
#
_symmetry.space_group_name_H-M   'P 1'
#
loop_
_entity.id
_entity.type
_entity.pdbx_description
1 polymer ?
#
loop_
_entity_poly.entity_id
_entity_poly.type
_entity_poly.pdbx_seq_one_letter_code
_entity_poly.pdbx_strand_id
1 'polypeptide(L)'
;DPKVDVLGMPDGVKFVFLDIGLGMIVFTCVLGQLHTQVNATHCMIDFINNYFALFTLYTAMCVEFTGIMHSAYLIQNLMSAVSGKPIISNEEPKTGFTFAFFWGRVLMSLAILGFCMAVVMVALFNGDTMVAVKYPGISVGLSVFLFFFFMSVVGMLEAMQIAFFSAAKVTAAERGNSFFGKKTCSILFDGNGRNLPGFMIGRQLTVVGSFFLVASITGLNIKPGEGNNIFGISDGAQQFLNYGFHGAVITTILASIMWQYAASAFPLAFLNSPITFGLLIFALVLEGTGICHGAWV
;
A
#
# COMPACT_ATOMS: atom_id res chain seq x y z
N ASP A 1 -5.04 26.70 -8.81
CA ASP A 1 -4.26 27.84 -9.33
C ASP A 1 -3.53 28.45 -8.15
N PRO A 2 -2.20 28.31 -8.06
CA PRO A 2 -1.40 28.81 -6.94
C PRO A 2 -1.39 30.35 -6.82
N LYS A 3 -1.96 31.07 -7.80
CA LYS A 3 -2.13 32.52 -7.76
C LYS A 3 -3.41 32.99 -7.07
N VAL A 4 -4.33 32.07 -6.74
CA VAL A 4 -5.54 32.41 -5.97
C VAL A 4 -5.16 32.49 -4.50
N ASP A 5 -5.56 33.57 -3.84
CA ASP A 5 -5.25 33.79 -2.44
C ASP A 5 -6.00 32.78 -1.56
N VAL A 6 -5.29 31.74 -1.14
CA VAL A 6 -5.78 30.76 -0.18
C VAL A 6 -5.23 31.16 1.18
N LEU A 7 -6.11 31.72 2.02
CA LEU A 7 -5.85 32.05 3.43
C LEU A 7 -4.69 33.04 3.70
N GLY A 8 -4.27 33.86 2.71
CA GLY A 8 -3.20 34.85 2.90
C GLY A 8 -1.82 34.24 3.13
N MET A 9 -1.60 32.97 2.77
CA MET A 9 -0.35 32.27 3.05
C MET A 9 0.79 32.72 2.13
N PRO A 10 2.05 32.72 2.63
CA PRO A 10 3.23 32.98 1.79
C PRO A 10 3.36 31.98 0.63
N ASP A 11 3.88 32.43 -0.52
CA ASP A 11 3.96 31.60 -1.73
C ASP A 11 4.77 30.32 -1.54
N GLY A 12 5.83 30.35 -0.71
CA GLY A 12 6.59 29.15 -0.35
C GLY A 12 5.77 28.11 0.41
N VAL A 13 4.86 28.54 1.29
CA VAL A 13 3.97 27.63 2.04
C VAL A 13 2.91 27.04 1.12
N LYS A 14 2.33 27.87 0.23
CA LYS A 14 1.37 27.40 -0.79
C LYS A 14 2.01 26.37 -1.73
N PHE A 15 3.24 26.61 -2.17
CA PHE A 15 3.97 25.67 -3.02
C PHE A 15 4.20 24.31 -2.33
N VAL A 16 4.68 24.33 -1.08
CA VAL A 16 4.98 23.10 -0.34
C VAL A 16 3.72 22.34 0.08
N PHE A 17 2.72 23.03 0.64
CA PHE A 17 1.54 22.36 1.18
C PHE A 17 0.47 22.06 0.14
N LEU A 18 0.26 22.93 -0.85
CA LEU A 18 -0.82 22.82 -1.82
C LEU A 18 -0.37 22.27 -3.17
N ASP A 19 0.71 22.77 -3.77
CA ASP A 19 1.16 22.31 -5.10
C ASP A 19 1.91 20.96 -5.04
N ILE A 20 2.88 20.83 -4.14
CA ILE A 20 3.58 19.56 -3.91
C ILE A 20 2.62 18.54 -3.29
N GLY A 21 1.61 19.00 -2.54
CA GLY A 21 0.61 18.14 -1.91
C GLY A 21 1.06 17.56 -0.56
N LEU A 22 2.11 18.11 0.05
CA LEU A 22 2.58 17.69 1.37
C LEU A 22 1.46 17.82 2.42
N GLY A 23 0.63 18.85 2.33
CA GLY A 23 -0.50 19.05 3.25
C GLY A 23 -1.49 17.89 3.21
N MET A 24 -1.84 17.41 2.01
CA MET A 24 -2.73 16.26 1.84
C MET A 24 -2.10 14.96 2.31
N ILE A 25 -0.80 14.77 2.07
CA ILE A 25 -0.05 13.60 2.56
C ILE A 25 -0.05 13.59 4.10
N VAL A 26 0.32 14.70 4.74
CA VAL A 26 0.37 14.80 6.21
C VAL A 26 -1.03 14.66 6.82
N PHE A 27 -2.05 15.29 6.23
CA PHE A 27 -3.44 15.15 6.66
C PHE A 27 -3.90 13.68 6.61
N THR A 28 -3.69 13.02 5.47
CA THR A 28 -4.09 11.62 5.26
C THR A 28 -3.33 10.68 6.18
N CYS A 29 -2.04 10.94 6.39
CA CYS A 29 -1.18 10.16 7.26
C CYS A 29 -1.57 10.33 8.74
N VAL A 30 -1.55 11.55 9.26
CA VAL A 30 -1.73 11.83 10.70
C VAL A 30 -3.17 11.61 11.15
N LEU A 31 -4.15 12.18 10.45
CA LEU A 31 -5.55 12.11 10.85
C LEU A 31 -6.25 10.88 10.28
N GLY A 32 -5.89 10.47 9.06
CA GLY A 32 -6.59 9.36 8.38
C GLY A 32 -6.13 7.97 8.83
N GLN A 33 -4.87 7.79 9.22
CA GLN A 33 -4.28 6.45 9.37
C GLN A 33 -3.46 6.26 10.64
N LEU A 34 -2.64 7.23 11.04
CA LEU A 34 -1.69 7.06 12.13
C LEU A 34 -2.38 7.00 13.50
N HIS A 35 -3.36 7.86 13.78
CA HIS A 35 -4.08 7.81 15.07
C HIS A 35 -4.70 6.44 15.34
N THR A 36 -5.38 5.87 14.33
CA THR A 36 -6.00 4.55 14.45
C THR A 36 -4.95 3.45 14.56
N GLN A 37 -3.85 3.56 13.80
CA GLN A 37 -2.74 2.61 13.86
C GLN A 37 -2.03 2.61 15.22
N VAL A 38 -1.72 3.78 15.77
CA VAL A 38 -1.07 3.91 17.09
C VAL A 38 -1.98 3.39 18.19
N ASN A 39 -3.26 3.80 18.21
CA ASN A 39 -4.22 3.30 19.19
C ASN A 39 -4.39 1.78 19.11
N ALA A 40 -4.45 1.21 17.90
CA ALA A 40 -4.54 -0.24 17.70
C ALA A 40 -3.29 -0.98 18.19
N THR A 41 -2.10 -0.37 18.15
CA THR A 41 -0.86 -0.99 18.65
C THR A 41 -0.77 -1.01 20.18
N HIS A 42 -1.30 0.00 20.86
CA HIS A 42 -1.27 0.08 22.31
C HIS A 42 -2.43 -0.66 22.97
N CYS A 43 -3.65 -0.54 22.44
CA CYS A 43 -4.88 -1.05 23.04
C CYS A 43 -5.70 -1.85 22.02
N MET A 44 -5.13 -2.92 21.46
CA MET A 44 -5.74 -3.68 20.35
C MET A 44 -7.17 -4.17 20.65
N ILE A 45 -7.41 -4.74 21.84
CA ILE A 45 -8.73 -5.29 22.21
C ILE A 45 -9.77 -4.16 22.36
N ASP A 46 -9.39 -3.05 23.00
CA ASP A 46 -10.30 -1.92 23.17
C ASP A 46 -10.58 -1.21 21.84
N PHE A 47 -9.59 -1.17 20.94
CA PHE A 47 -9.73 -0.60 19.60
C PHE A 47 -10.74 -1.37 18.73
N ILE A 48 -10.80 -2.71 18.86
CA ILE A 48 -11.78 -3.53 18.12
C ILE A 48 -13.14 -3.63 18.81
N ASN A 49 -13.21 -3.34 20.11
CA ASN A 49 -14.43 -3.47 20.91
C ASN A 49 -15.36 -2.25 20.77
N ASN A 50 -15.79 -1.95 19.54
CA ASN A 50 -16.79 -0.93 19.26
C ASN A 50 -17.58 -1.23 17.98
N TYR A 51 -18.78 -0.64 17.88
CA TYR A 51 -19.67 -0.85 16.73
C TYR A 51 -19.08 -0.38 15.40
N PHE A 52 -18.20 0.62 15.43
CA PHE A 52 -17.57 1.15 14.22
C PHE A 52 -16.53 0.18 13.63
N ALA A 53 -15.75 -0.48 14.49
CA ALA A 53 -14.82 -1.53 14.12
C ALA A 53 -15.58 -2.74 13.53
N LEU A 54 -16.71 -3.12 14.13
CA LEU A 54 -17.58 -4.18 13.60
C LEU A 54 -18.18 -3.82 12.23
N PHE A 55 -18.65 -2.58 12.06
CA PHE A 55 -19.13 -2.07 10.76
C PHE A 55 -18.03 -2.13 9.68
N THR A 56 -16.80 -1.72 10.04
CA THR A 56 -15.65 -1.74 9.14
C THR A 56 -15.30 -3.18 8.73
N LEU A 57 -15.35 -4.12 9.68
CA LEU A 57 -15.16 -5.55 9.42
C LEU A 57 -16.21 -6.09 8.45
N TYR A 58 -17.49 -5.82 8.67
CA TYR A 58 -18.54 -6.27 7.74
C TYR A 58 -18.40 -5.67 6.35
N THR A 59 -18.01 -4.40 6.25
CA THR A 59 -17.72 -3.76 4.96
C THR A 59 -16.58 -4.48 4.25
N ALA A 60 -15.50 -4.81 4.96
CA ALA A 60 -14.38 -5.57 4.41
C ALA A 60 -14.82 -6.98 3.95
N MET A 61 -15.65 -7.67 4.73
CA MET A 61 -16.22 -8.97 4.36
C MET A 61 -17.13 -8.88 3.13
N CYS A 62 -17.90 -7.80 2.98
CA CYS A 62 -18.70 -7.56 1.77
C CYS A 62 -17.81 -7.37 0.54
N VAL A 63 -16.74 -6.57 0.65
CA VAL A 63 -15.77 -6.38 -0.43
C VAL A 63 -15.07 -7.71 -0.76
N GLU A 64 -14.69 -8.49 0.24
CA GLU A 64 -14.14 -9.83 0.03
C GLU A 64 -15.13 -10.74 -0.71
N PHE A 65 -16.40 -10.69 -0.34
CA PHE A 65 -17.46 -11.46 -0.99
C PHE A 65 -17.58 -11.12 -2.49
N THR A 66 -17.42 -9.84 -2.88
CA THR A 66 -17.43 -9.44 -4.31
C THR A 66 -16.37 -10.15 -5.14
N GLY A 67 -15.25 -10.59 -4.52
CA GLY A 67 -14.18 -11.31 -5.21
C GLY A 67 -13.25 -10.43 -6.05
N ILE A 68 -13.38 -9.10 -6.04
CA ILE A 68 -12.51 -8.22 -6.85
C ILE A 68 -11.03 -8.40 -6.47
N MET A 69 -10.73 -8.72 -5.21
CA MET A 69 -9.36 -8.92 -4.69
C MET A 69 -8.91 -10.39 -4.65
N HIS A 70 -9.69 -11.33 -5.18
CA HIS A 70 -9.40 -12.77 -5.05
C HIS A 70 -8.11 -13.27 -5.72
N SER A 71 -7.55 -12.53 -6.68
CA SER A 71 -6.22 -12.81 -7.23
C SER A 71 -5.15 -12.87 -6.13
N ALA A 72 -5.33 -12.12 -5.04
CA ALA A 72 -4.44 -12.17 -3.90
C ALA A 72 -4.44 -13.54 -3.19
N TYR A 73 -5.56 -14.26 -3.16
CA TYR A 73 -5.64 -15.63 -2.63
C TYR A 73 -4.89 -16.65 -3.48
N LEU A 74 -4.88 -16.47 -4.80
CA LEU A 74 -4.03 -17.29 -5.68
C LEU A 74 -2.56 -17.10 -5.34
N ILE A 75 -2.16 -15.86 -5.09
CA ILE A 75 -0.78 -15.52 -4.74
C ILE A 75 -0.45 -16.06 -3.35
N GLN A 76 -1.36 -15.98 -2.40
CA GLN A 76 -1.20 -16.61 -1.08
C GLN A 76 -1.00 -18.12 -1.19
N ASN A 77 -1.82 -18.82 -2.00
CA ASN A 77 -1.69 -20.26 -2.23
C ASN A 77 -0.32 -20.60 -2.85
N LEU A 78 0.12 -19.81 -3.83
CA LEU A 78 1.42 -19.98 -4.47
C LEU A 78 2.57 -19.76 -3.46
N MET A 79 2.50 -18.70 -2.65
CA MET A 79 3.49 -18.40 -1.62
C MET A 79 3.52 -19.48 -0.52
N SER A 80 2.37 -20.01 -0.12
CA SER A 80 2.28 -21.13 0.84
C SER A 80 2.90 -22.41 0.27
N ALA A 81 2.61 -22.72 -1.00
CA ALA A 81 3.20 -23.86 -1.69
C ALA A 81 4.73 -23.74 -1.77
N VAL A 82 5.26 -22.56 -2.11
CA VAL A 82 6.71 -22.30 -2.17
C VAL A 82 7.35 -22.33 -0.77
N SER A 83 6.65 -21.85 0.26
CA SER A 83 7.16 -21.84 1.64
C SER A 83 7.13 -23.20 2.32
N GLY A 84 6.35 -24.16 1.80
CA GLY A 84 6.12 -25.45 2.46
C GLY A 84 5.37 -25.35 3.80
N LYS A 85 4.82 -24.17 4.13
CA LYS A 85 4.03 -23.93 5.35
C LYS A 85 2.56 -23.91 4.97
N PRO A 86 1.74 -24.90 5.39
CA PRO A 86 0.33 -24.93 5.03
C PRO A 86 -0.39 -23.72 5.64
N ILE A 87 -1.34 -23.16 4.88
CA ILE A 87 -2.26 -22.14 5.39
C ILE A 87 -3.09 -22.81 6.48
N ILE A 88 -2.91 -22.41 7.73
CA ILE A 88 -3.75 -22.86 8.85
C ILE A 88 -5.11 -22.16 8.67
N SER A 89 -6.00 -22.79 7.92
CA SER A 89 -7.39 -22.36 7.79
C SER A 89 -8.26 -23.17 8.76
N ASN A 90 -9.10 -22.49 9.52
CA ASN A 90 -10.15 -23.11 10.32
C ASN A 90 -11.42 -23.40 9.47
N GLU A 91 -11.41 -23.11 8.17
CA GLU A 91 -12.53 -23.42 7.27
C GLU A 91 -12.46 -24.87 6.78
N GLU A 92 -13.64 -25.49 6.63
CA GLU A 92 -13.76 -26.80 6.02
C GLU A 92 -13.21 -26.80 4.57
N PRO A 93 -12.64 -27.93 4.09
CA PRO A 93 -12.14 -28.04 2.73
C PRO A 93 -13.22 -27.63 1.71
N LYS A 94 -12.90 -26.65 0.86
CA LYS A 94 -13.83 -26.15 -0.17
C LYS A 94 -14.17 -27.29 -1.13
N THR A 95 -15.38 -27.83 -1.06
CA THR A 95 -15.87 -28.94 -1.92
C THR A 95 -16.98 -28.48 -2.87
N GLY A 96 -17.05 -29.11 -4.04
CA GLY A 96 -18.15 -28.94 -5.00
C GLY A 96 -18.34 -27.50 -5.51
N PHE A 97 -19.56 -26.97 -5.37
CA PHE A 97 -19.95 -25.64 -5.86
C PHE A 97 -19.13 -24.52 -5.22
N THR A 98 -18.76 -24.65 -3.94
CA THR A 98 -17.93 -23.66 -3.22
C THR A 98 -16.53 -23.55 -3.82
N PHE A 99 -15.96 -24.67 -4.30
CA PHE A 99 -14.67 -24.68 -4.99
C PHE A 99 -14.75 -23.99 -6.35
N ALA A 100 -15.76 -24.33 -7.15
CA ALA A 100 -15.98 -23.71 -8.46
C ALA A 100 -16.26 -22.19 -8.34
N PHE A 101 -17.06 -21.79 -7.36
CA PHE A 101 -17.36 -20.39 -7.07
C PHE A 101 -16.12 -19.61 -6.61
N PHE A 102 -15.24 -20.23 -5.81
CA PHE A 102 -13.97 -19.64 -5.42
C PHE A 102 -13.07 -19.38 -6.62
N TRP A 103 -12.83 -20.39 -7.46
CA TRP A 103 -11.96 -20.26 -8.65
C TRP A 103 -12.54 -19.36 -9.73
N GLY A 104 -13.87 -19.33 -9.89
CA GLY A 104 -14.54 -18.37 -10.77
C GLY A 104 -14.26 -16.92 -10.37
N ARG A 105 -14.35 -16.61 -9.07
CA ARG A 105 -13.99 -15.27 -8.55
C ARG A 105 -12.50 -14.96 -8.67
N VAL A 106 -11.63 -15.96 -8.51
CA VAL A 106 -10.18 -15.80 -8.75
C VAL A 106 -9.91 -15.43 -10.22
N LEU A 107 -10.52 -16.14 -11.16
CA LEU A 107 -10.36 -15.87 -12.59
C LEU A 107 -10.88 -14.46 -12.95
N MET A 108 -12.05 -14.10 -12.44
CA MET A 108 -12.60 -12.75 -12.60
C MET A 108 -11.64 -11.68 -12.05
N SER A 109 -11.10 -11.87 -10.84
CA SER A 109 -10.14 -10.93 -10.24
C SER A 109 -8.87 -10.79 -11.08
N LEU A 110 -8.33 -11.88 -11.61
CA LEU A 110 -7.18 -11.85 -12.52
C LEU A 110 -7.48 -11.09 -13.82
N ALA A 111 -8.67 -11.29 -14.38
CA ALA A 111 -9.11 -10.56 -15.57
C ALA A 111 -9.23 -9.06 -15.30
N ILE A 112 -9.83 -8.66 -14.17
CA ILE A 112 -9.93 -7.26 -13.75
C ILE A 112 -8.54 -6.66 -13.54
N LEU A 113 -7.66 -7.35 -12.82
CA LEU A 113 -6.29 -6.90 -12.58
C LEU A 113 -5.50 -6.75 -13.89
N GLY A 114 -5.60 -7.72 -14.79
CA GLY A 114 -4.97 -7.67 -16.11
C GLY A 114 -5.47 -6.50 -16.96
N PHE A 115 -6.79 -6.27 -16.96
CA PHE A 115 -7.39 -5.12 -17.62
C PHE A 115 -6.91 -3.79 -17.02
N CYS A 116 -6.90 -3.66 -15.69
CA CYS A 116 -6.41 -2.45 -15.02
C CYS A 116 -4.95 -2.17 -15.37
N MET A 117 -4.10 -3.20 -15.35
CA MET A 117 -2.69 -3.08 -15.74
C MET A 117 -2.54 -2.64 -17.21
N ALA A 118 -3.35 -3.19 -18.12
CA ALA A 118 -3.33 -2.78 -19.52
C ALA A 118 -3.72 -1.30 -19.69
N VAL A 119 -4.78 -0.84 -19.00
CA VAL A 119 -5.20 0.57 -19.00
C VAL A 119 -4.09 1.49 -18.52
N VAL A 120 -3.45 1.18 -17.38
CA VAL A 120 -2.35 2.00 -16.83
C VAL A 120 -1.16 2.05 -17.78
N MET A 121 -0.74 0.90 -18.31
CA MET A 121 0.44 0.84 -19.19
C MET A 121 0.18 1.60 -20.50
N VAL A 122 -0.99 1.45 -21.12
CA VAL A 122 -1.34 2.19 -22.35
C VAL A 122 -1.41 3.69 -22.06
N ALA A 123 -2.06 4.11 -20.98
CA ALA A 123 -2.12 5.51 -20.59
C ALA A 123 -0.72 6.11 -20.32
N LEU A 124 0.16 5.35 -19.66
CA LEU A 124 1.54 5.78 -19.40
C LEU A 124 2.34 5.92 -20.69
N PHE A 125 2.23 4.96 -21.62
CA PHE A 125 2.96 5.01 -22.88
C PHE A 125 2.47 6.13 -23.81
N ASN A 126 1.18 6.45 -23.76
CA ASN A 126 0.60 7.54 -24.54
C ASN A 126 0.81 8.92 -23.89
N GLY A 127 1.19 8.97 -22.61
CA GLY A 127 1.33 10.23 -21.86
C GLY A 127 0.01 10.81 -21.35
N ASP A 128 -1.07 10.02 -21.36
CA ASP A 128 -2.42 10.44 -20.97
C ASP A 128 -2.65 10.35 -19.44
N THR A 129 -1.60 10.56 -18.65
CA THR A 129 -1.62 10.40 -17.19
C THR A 129 -1.46 11.72 -16.47
N MET A 130 -1.98 11.81 -15.24
CA MET A 130 -1.89 13.02 -14.43
C MET A 130 -0.44 13.41 -14.12
N VAL A 131 0.49 12.45 -14.07
CA VAL A 131 1.93 12.73 -13.91
C VAL A 131 2.52 13.51 -15.08
N ALA A 132 2.06 13.26 -16.32
CA ALA A 132 2.53 13.98 -17.50
C ALA A 132 2.08 15.46 -17.48
N VAL A 133 0.89 15.72 -16.92
CA VAL A 133 0.36 17.08 -16.72
C VAL A 133 1.09 17.79 -15.58
N LYS A 134 1.27 17.09 -14.45
CA LYS A 134 1.87 17.67 -13.24
C LYS A 134 3.37 17.90 -13.38
N TYR A 135 4.06 17.02 -14.12
CA TYR A 135 5.52 17.06 -14.30
C TYR A 135 5.89 16.84 -15.78
N PRO A 136 5.76 17.89 -16.62
CA PRO A 136 5.96 17.77 -18.07
C PRO A 136 7.41 17.42 -18.48
N GLY A 137 8.38 17.51 -17.55
CA GLY A 137 9.77 17.13 -17.79
C GLY A 137 10.07 15.63 -17.59
N ILE A 138 9.12 14.82 -17.13
CA ILE A 138 9.32 13.39 -16.90
C ILE A 138 9.07 12.62 -18.19
N SER A 139 10.08 11.88 -18.65
CA SER A 139 9.92 11.00 -19.82
C SER A 139 9.00 9.82 -19.52
N VAL A 140 8.31 9.32 -20.54
CA VAL A 140 7.45 8.12 -20.44
C VAL A 140 8.17 6.94 -19.79
N GLY A 141 9.42 6.68 -20.20
CA GLY A 141 10.24 5.61 -19.62
C GLY A 141 10.53 5.81 -18.13
N LEU A 142 10.77 7.05 -17.71
CA LEU A 142 10.95 7.38 -16.30
C LEU A 142 9.65 7.19 -15.51
N SER A 143 8.48 7.56 -16.05
CA SER A 143 7.19 7.33 -15.40
C SER A 143 6.90 5.84 -15.17
N VAL A 144 7.21 4.99 -16.14
CA VAL A 144 7.08 3.53 -16.00
C VAL A 144 8.05 2.98 -14.95
N PHE A 145 9.30 3.44 -14.94
CA PHE A 145 10.25 3.06 -13.91
C PHE A 145 9.78 3.50 -12.50
N LEU A 146 9.35 4.75 -12.36
CA LEU A 146 8.86 5.31 -11.10
C LEU A 146 7.61 4.56 -10.61
N PHE A 147 6.73 4.14 -11.51
CA PHE A 147 5.57 3.30 -11.19
C PHE A 147 6.00 2.02 -10.45
N PHE A 148 6.86 1.21 -11.04
CA PHE A 148 7.31 -0.04 -10.43
C PHE A 148 8.20 0.19 -9.19
N PHE A 149 9.01 1.25 -9.20
CA PHE A 149 9.84 1.62 -8.08
C PHE A 149 9.00 1.96 -6.84
N PHE A 150 8.04 2.89 -6.96
CA PHE A 150 7.18 3.26 -5.83
C PHE A 150 6.28 2.11 -5.38
N MET A 151 5.76 1.30 -6.31
CA MET A 151 5.00 0.09 -5.97
C MET A 151 5.84 -0.88 -5.12
N SER A 152 7.13 -1.03 -5.44
CA SER A 152 8.06 -1.90 -4.72
C SER A 152 8.46 -1.32 -3.35
N VAL A 153 8.63 0.01 -3.25
CA VAL A 153 8.88 0.69 -1.97
C VAL A 153 7.68 0.52 -1.03
N VAL A 154 6.47 0.79 -1.52
CA VAL A 154 5.23 0.56 -0.76
C VAL A 154 5.14 -0.89 -0.30
N GLY A 155 5.32 -1.83 -1.23
CA GLY A 155 5.25 -3.26 -0.93
C GLY A 155 6.23 -3.70 0.14
N MET A 156 7.48 -3.25 0.07
CA MET A 156 8.43 -3.57 1.13
C MET A 156 8.07 -2.94 2.47
N LEU A 157 7.58 -1.69 2.52
CA LEU A 157 7.19 -1.05 3.78
C LEU A 157 5.97 -1.70 4.43
N GLU A 158 5.02 -2.19 3.64
CA GLU A 158 3.86 -2.97 4.13
C GLU A 158 4.27 -4.39 4.57
N ALA A 159 5.11 -5.05 3.78
CA ALA A 159 5.68 -6.36 4.12
C ALA A 159 6.47 -6.32 5.44
N MET A 160 7.29 -5.28 5.62
CA MET A 160 8.13 -5.10 6.80
C MET A 160 7.32 -4.99 8.08
N GLN A 161 6.15 -4.33 8.07
CA GLN A 161 5.27 -4.25 9.23
C GLN A 161 4.89 -5.66 9.71
N ILE A 162 4.43 -6.52 8.79
CA ILE A 162 4.03 -7.90 9.11
C ILE A 162 5.25 -8.73 9.53
N ALA A 163 6.37 -8.60 8.81
CA ALA A 163 7.59 -9.32 9.13
C ALA A 163 8.12 -8.95 10.53
N PHE A 164 8.03 -7.68 10.92
CA PHE A 164 8.44 -7.19 12.24
C PHE A 164 7.50 -7.64 13.35
N PHE A 165 6.18 -7.64 13.12
CA PHE A 165 5.22 -8.23 14.07
C PHE A 165 5.42 -9.74 14.23
N SER A 166 5.76 -10.45 13.16
CA SER A 166 6.13 -11.86 13.23
C SER A 166 7.43 -12.04 14.01
N ALA A 167 8.44 -11.20 13.77
CA ALA A 167 9.72 -11.20 14.50
C ALA A 167 9.54 -11.00 16.02
N ALA A 168 8.57 -10.17 16.42
CA ALA A 168 8.24 -9.92 17.82
C ALA A 168 7.72 -11.18 18.54
N LYS A 169 7.14 -12.13 17.80
CA LYS A 169 6.64 -13.41 18.34
C LYS A 169 7.70 -14.52 18.37
N VAL A 170 8.83 -14.34 17.68
CA VAL A 170 9.91 -15.33 17.59
C VAL A 170 10.97 -15.08 18.65
N THR A 171 11.39 -16.13 19.36
CA THR A 171 12.40 -16.03 20.42
C THR A 171 13.79 -15.70 19.86
N ALA A 172 14.66 -15.06 20.65
CA ALA A 172 15.99 -14.62 20.18
C ALA A 172 16.87 -15.76 19.62
N ALA A 173 16.66 -17.00 20.09
CA ALA A 173 17.37 -18.19 19.61
C ALA A 173 16.90 -18.65 18.21
N GLU A 174 15.65 -18.37 17.84
CA GLU A 174 15.03 -18.76 16.57
C GLU A 174 15.19 -17.70 15.48
N ARG A 175 15.62 -16.48 15.82
CA ARG A 175 15.78 -15.34 14.88
C ARG A 175 16.90 -15.51 13.84
N GLY A 176 17.58 -16.66 13.84
CA GLY A 176 18.66 -16.98 12.89
C GLY A 176 19.97 -16.24 13.19
N ASN A 177 21.05 -16.69 12.54
CA ASN A 177 22.40 -16.18 12.78
C ASN A 177 22.86 -15.08 11.77
N SER A 178 21.93 -14.50 11.00
CA SER A 178 22.29 -13.53 9.96
C SER A 178 22.72 -12.18 10.56
N PHE A 179 23.69 -11.51 9.91
CA PHE A 179 24.21 -10.22 10.34
C PHE A 179 23.13 -9.12 10.31
N PHE A 180 22.41 -8.98 9.19
CA PHE A 180 21.35 -7.98 9.05
C PHE A 180 20.14 -8.29 9.92
N GLY A 181 19.74 -9.56 10.06
CA GLY A 181 18.62 -9.95 10.92
C GLY A 181 18.87 -9.61 12.39
N LYS A 182 20.09 -9.88 12.90
CA LYS A 182 20.48 -9.49 14.26
C LYS A 182 20.50 -7.98 14.43
N LYS A 183 21.05 -7.23 13.47
CA LYS A 183 21.13 -5.76 13.54
C LYS A 183 19.75 -5.12 13.50
N THR A 184 18.90 -5.53 12.55
CA THR A 184 17.51 -5.10 12.44
C THR A 184 16.74 -5.39 13.72
N CYS A 185 16.83 -6.61 14.26
CA CYS A 185 16.17 -6.95 15.53
C CYS A 185 16.73 -6.18 16.72
N SER A 186 18.05 -5.98 16.80
CA SER A 186 18.67 -5.23 17.89
C SER A 186 18.14 -3.81 17.97
N ILE A 187 18.00 -3.13 16.82
CA ILE A 187 17.45 -1.77 16.75
C ILE A 187 15.94 -1.79 17.00
N LEU A 188 15.21 -2.73 16.40
CA LEU A 188 13.76 -2.80 16.49
C LEU A 188 13.26 -3.00 17.93
N PHE A 189 13.98 -3.80 18.72
CA PHE A 189 13.65 -4.07 20.13
C PHE A 189 14.44 -3.22 21.13
N ASP A 190 15.27 -2.28 20.66
CA ASP A 190 15.98 -1.35 21.53
C ASP A 190 15.02 -0.36 22.21
N GLY A 191 15.47 0.27 23.29
CA GLY A 191 14.75 1.37 23.94
C GLY A 191 13.37 1.01 24.48
N ASN A 192 13.25 -0.12 25.21
CA ASN A 192 11.98 -0.65 25.74
C ASN A 192 10.91 -0.94 24.68
N GLY A 193 11.30 -1.19 23.42
CA GLY A 193 10.37 -1.50 22.33
C GLY A 193 9.68 -0.27 21.72
N ARG A 194 10.15 0.96 22.02
CA ARG A 194 9.64 2.20 21.42
C ARG A 194 9.90 2.28 19.91
N ASN A 195 10.95 1.62 19.42
CA ASN A 195 11.35 1.66 18.02
C ASN A 195 10.39 0.91 17.08
N LEU A 196 9.64 -0.09 17.57
CA LEU A 196 8.65 -0.80 16.76
C LEU A 196 7.43 0.09 16.44
N PRO A 197 6.75 0.73 17.42
CA PRO A 197 5.74 1.75 17.13
C PRO A 197 6.31 2.96 16.38
N GLY A 198 7.53 3.41 16.71
CA GLY A 198 8.20 4.49 15.99
C GLY A 198 8.41 4.19 14.50
N PHE A 199 8.82 2.96 14.17
CA PHE A 199 8.88 2.49 12.78
C PHE A 199 7.50 2.51 12.11
N MET A 200 6.45 2.06 12.79
CA MET A 200 5.10 2.05 12.24
C MET A 200 4.61 3.46 11.90
N ILE A 201 4.97 4.46 12.71
CA ILE A 201 4.65 5.85 12.45
C ILE A 201 5.51 6.40 11.31
N GLY A 202 6.83 6.24 11.39
CA GLY A 202 7.78 6.78 10.43
C GLY A 202 7.65 6.21 9.01
N ARG A 203 7.31 4.91 8.88
CA ARG A 203 7.07 4.30 7.57
C ARG A 203 5.82 4.89 6.90
N GLN A 204 4.80 5.26 7.67
CA GLN A 204 3.48 5.58 7.13
C GLN A 204 3.52 6.83 6.24
N LEU A 205 4.35 7.81 6.59
CA LEU A 205 4.56 8.99 5.76
C LEU A 205 5.12 8.63 4.37
N THR A 206 6.05 7.67 4.33
CA THR A 206 6.64 7.18 3.08
C THR A 206 5.65 6.36 2.27
N VAL A 207 4.86 5.52 2.94
CA VAL A 207 3.80 4.72 2.33
C VAL A 207 2.75 5.62 1.69
N VAL A 208 2.19 6.57 2.45
CA VAL A 208 1.17 7.50 1.97
C VAL A 208 1.73 8.38 0.84
N GLY A 209 2.92 8.95 1.02
CA GLY A 209 3.56 9.75 -0.02
C GLY A 209 3.77 8.97 -1.32
N SER A 210 4.21 7.71 -1.21
CA SER A 210 4.39 6.83 -2.37
C SER A 210 3.05 6.47 -3.03
N PHE A 211 1.99 6.20 -2.26
CA PHE A 211 0.65 5.98 -2.83
C PHE A 211 0.09 7.21 -3.54
N PHE A 212 0.33 8.42 -3.03
CA PHE A 212 -0.07 9.66 -3.72
C PHE A 212 0.67 9.84 -5.05
N LEU A 213 1.96 9.52 -5.10
CA LEU A 213 2.74 9.55 -6.33
C LEU A 213 2.27 8.49 -7.32
N VAL A 214 2.04 7.25 -6.86
CA VAL A 214 1.51 6.18 -7.72
C VAL A 214 0.11 6.54 -8.21
N ALA A 215 -0.76 7.09 -7.36
CA ALA A 215 -2.09 7.55 -7.77
C ALA A 215 -2.00 8.62 -8.87
N SER A 216 -1.03 9.54 -8.79
CA SER A 216 -0.78 10.53 -9.84
C SER A 216 -0.25 9.89 -11.14
N ILE A 217 0.52 8.81 -11.04
CA ILE A 217 1.03 8.06 -12.20
C ILE A 217 -0.09 7.23 -12.85
N THR A 218 -0.98 6.62 -12.06
CA THR A 218 -2.08 5.78 -12.56
C THR A 218 -3.33 6.58 -12.95
N GLY A 219 -3.43 7.84 -12.50
CA GLY A 219 -4.57 8.71 -12.77
C GLY A 219 -4.64 9.07 -14.25
N LEU A 220 -5.80 8.84 -14.86
CA LEU A 220 -6.02 9.11 -16.28
C LEU A 220 -6.43 10.57 -16.49
N ASN A 221 -5.88 11.19 -17.52
CA ASN A 221 -6.23 12.54 -17.96
C ASN A 221 -6.76 12.53 -19.39
N ILE A 222 -7.82 11.74 -19.63
CA ILE A 222 -8.47 11.64 -20.94
C ILE A 222 -9.83 12.30 -20.87
N LYS A 223 -10.09 13.24 -21.78
CA LYS A 223 -11.40 13.90 -21.85
C LYS A 223 -12.39 13.02 -22.63
N PRO A 224 -13.48 12.56 -21.98
CA PRO A 224 -14.54 11.82 -22.68
C PRO A 224 -15.17 12.67 -23.78
N GLY A 225 -15.56 12.05 -24.89
CA GLY A 225 -16.21 12.74 -26.03
C GLY A 225 -15.27 13.35 -27.08
N GLU A 226 -13.95 13.28 -26.89
CA GLU A 226 -12.96 13.75 -27.89
C GLU A 226 -12.48 12.64 -28.85
N GLY A 227 -13.09 11.44 -28.79
CA GLY A 227 -12.76 10.30 -29.67
C GLY A 227 -11.48 9.54 -29.30
N ASN A 228 -10.77 9.98 -28.26
CA ASN A 228 -9.51 9.40 -27.78
C ASN A 228 -9.67 8.50 -26.54
N ASN A 229 -10.84 7.88 -26.36
CA ASN A 229 -11.09 6.99 -25.23
C ASN A 229 -10.16 5.78 -25.28
N ILE A 230 -9.64 5.35 -24.12
CA ILE A 230 -8.77 4.17 -24.02
C ILE A 230 -9.50 2.96 -24.57
N PHE A 231 -8.86 2.23 -25.49
CA PHE A 231 -9.43 1.07 -26.18
C PHE A 231 -10.75 1.32 -26.94
N GLY A 232 -11.10 2.58 -27.25
CA GLY A 232 -12.33 2.91 -27.96
C GLY A 232 -13.61 2.63 -27.16
N ILE A 233 -13.52 2.63 -25.82
CA ILE A 233 -14.68 2.43 -24.94
C ILE A 233 -15.66 3.61 -24.99
N SER A 234 -16.87 3.40 -24.46
CA SER A 234 -17.88 4.47 -24.36
C SER A 234 -17.44 5.58 -23.40
N ASP A 235 -17.97 6.79 -23.61
CA ASP A 235 -17.63 7.96 -22.79
C ASP A 235 -17.96 7.75 -21.30
N GLY A 236 -19.04 7.05 -20.98
CA GLY A 236 -19.40 6.70 -19.61
C GLY A 236 -18.40 5.76 -18.94
N ALA A 237 -17.86 4.79 -19.71
CA ALA A 237 -16.81 3.90 -19.21
C ALA A 237 -15.48 4.65 -19.02
N GLN A 238 -15.15 5.58 -19.92
CA GLN A 238 -13.97 6.45 -19.77
C GLN A 238 -14.10 7.35 -18.53
N GLN A 239 -15.28 7.94 -18.28
CA GLN A 239 -15.54 8.69 -17.05
C GLN A 239 -15.33 7.83 -15.80
N PHE A 240 -15.79 6.59 -15.83
CA PHE A 240 -15.57 5.66 -14.72
C PHE A 240 -14.08 5.37 -14.48
N LEU A 241 -13.31 5.13 -15.55
CA LEU A 241 -11.86 4.93 -15.43
C LEU A 241 -11.15 6.19 -14.92
N ASN A 242 -11.60 7.39 -15.30
CA ASN A 242 -11.03 8.64 -14.82
C ASN A 242 -11.18 8.84 -13.29
N TYR A 243 -12.10 8.13 -12.62
CA TYR A 243 -12.16 8.13 -11.14
C TYR A 243 -10.96 7.42 -10.48
N GLY A 244 -10.16 6.66 -11.23
CA GLY A 244 -8.92 6.05 -10.74
C GLY A 244 -9.09 4.69 -10.06
N PHE A 245 -10.26 4.04 -10.19
CA PHE A 245 -10.52 2.74 -9.56
C PHE A 245 -9.51 1.66 -10.00
N HIS A 246 -9.09 1.67 -11.26
CA HIS A 246 -8.07 0.75 -11.78
C HIS A 246 -6.73 0.89 -11.06
N GLY A 247 -6.31 2.12 -10.76
CA GLY A 247 -5.11 2.41 -9.99
C GLY A 247 -5.22 1.83 -8.59
N ALA A 248 -6.35 2.07 -7.91
CA ALA A 248 -6.61 1.55 -6.56
C ALA A 248 -6.59 0.01 -6.51
N VAL A 249 -7.16 -0.68 -7.51
CA VAL A 249 -7.14 -2.16 -7.60
C VAL A 249 -5.70 -2.68 -7.74
N ILE A 250 -4.91 -2.09 -8.66
CA ILE A 250 -3.52 -2.48 -8.89
C ILE A 250 -2.69 -2.26 -7.63
N THR A 251 -2.80 -1.09 -7.01
CA THR A 251 -2.00 -0.74 -5.83
C THR A 251 -2.35 -1.62 -4.64
N THR A 252 -3.64 -1.94 -4.46
CA THR A 252 -4.11 -2.80 -3.37
C THR A 252 -3.59 -4.22 -3.53
N ILE A 253 -3.70 -4.80 -4.73
CA ILE A 253 -3.29 -6.19 -4.97
C ILE A 253 -1.76 -6.28 -5.06
N LEU A 254 -1.15 -5.59 -6.04
CA LEU A 254 0.26 -5.77 -6.38
C LEU A 254 1.21 -5.02 -5.44
N ALA A 255 0.87 -3.80 -5.02
CA ALA A 255 1.74 -3.02 -4.15
C ALA A 255 1.59 -3.40 -2.69
N SER A 256 0.42 -3.86 -2.24
CA SER A 256 0.18 -4.09 -0.81
C SER A 256 -0.01 -5.56 -0.49
N ILE A 257 -1.14 -6.18 -0.86
CA ILE A 257 -1.51 -7.51 -0.37
C ILE A 257 -0.50 -8.59 -0.79
N MET A 258 0.01 -8.55 -2.01
CA MET A 258 1.04 -9.50 -2.47
C MET A 258 2.26 -9.56 -1.55
N TRP A 259 2.78 -8.38 -1.18
CA TRP A 259 3.97 -8.24 -0.36
C TRP A 259 3.70 -8.60 1.09
N GLN A 260 2.51 -8.26 1.60
CA GLN A 260 2.04 -8.68 2.91
C GLN A 260 2.00 -10.21 3.04
N TYR A 261 1.47 -10.91 2.03
CA TYR A 261 1.47 -12.36 2.00
C TYR A 261 2.88 -12.94 1.90
N ALA A 262 3.74 -12.37 1.06
CA ALA A 262 5.14 -12.80 0.97
C ALA A 262 5.87 -12.66 2.32
N ALA A 263 5.67 -11.56 3.05
CA ALA A 263 6.23 -11.37 4.39
C ALA A 263 5.64 -12.33 5.43
N SER A 264 4.35 -12.63 5.34
CA SER A 264 3.73 -13.62 6.25
C SER A 264 4.30 -15.03 6.06
N ALA A 265 4.65 -15.40 4.82
CA ALA A 265 5.23 -16.71 4.50
C ALA A 265 6.73 -16.77 4.84
N PHE A 266 7.47 -15.71 4.51
CA PHE A 266 8.93 -15.64 4.64
C PHE A 266 9.43 -14.46 5.52
N PRO A 267 8.99 -14.32 6.77
CA PRO A 267 9.31 -13.14 7.60
C PRO A 267 10.81 -12.97 7.83
N LEU A 268 11.55 -14.08 8.00
CA LEU A 268 13.00 -14.07 8.18
C LEU A 268 13.76 -13.58 6.94
N ALA A 269 13.24 -13.84 5.73
CA ALA A 269 13.88 -13.37 4.50
C ALA A 269 13.83 -11.84 4.40
N PHE A 270 12.70 -11.24 4.78
CA PHE A 270 12.56 -9.79 4.86
C PHE A 270 13.48 -9.20 5.94
N LEU A 271 13.51 -9.77 7.15
CA LEU A 271 14.40 -9.29 8.23
C LEU A 271 15.90 -9.30 7.86
N ASN A 272 16.31 -10.27 7.04
CA ASN A 272 17.70 -10.46 6.65
C ASN A 272 18.11 -9.60 5.44
N SER A 273 17.17 -8.88 4.82
CA SER A 273 17.46 -8.06 3.64
C SER A 273 18.17 -6.75 4.01
N PRO A 274 19.25 -6.36 3.30
CA PRO A 274 19.89 -5.07 3.51
C PRO A 274 18.96 -3.89 3.19
N ILE A 275 18.00 -4.09 2.29
CA ILE A 275 17.02 -3.06 1.92
C ILE A 275 16.07 -2.80 3.09
N THR A 276 15.62 -3.85 3.78
CA THR A 276 14.80 -3.75 4.98
C THR A 276 15.51 -2.99 6.10
N PHE A 277 16.82 -3.22 6.27
CA PHE A 277 17.62 -2.44 7.22
C PHE A 277 17.67 -0.96 6.83
N GLY A 278 17.95 -0.63 5.56
CA GLY A 278 17.98 0.76 5.08
C GLY A 278 16.64 1.48 5.27
N LEU A 279 15.53 0.82 4.92
CA LEU A 279 14.18 1.37 5.09
C LEU A 279 13.79 1.53 6.56
N LEU A 280 14.24 0.63 7.45
CA LEU A 280 14.03 0.79 8.90
C LEU A 280 14.70 2.07 9.42
N ILE A 281 15.96 2.30 9.07
CA ILE A 281 16.68 3.51 9.50
C ILE A 281 16.02 4.76 8.92
N PHE A 282 15.64 4.73 7.64
CA PHE A 282 14.94 5.84 7.00
C PHE A 282 13.61 6.18 7.70
N ALA A 283 12.81 5.16 8.03
CA ALA A 283 11.56 5.35 8.77
C ALA A 283 11.80 5.95 10.17
N LEU A 284 12.80 5.47 10.91
CA LEU A 284 13.13 6.01 12.24
C LEU A 284 13.65 7.45 12.16
N VAL A 285 14.43 7.80 11.12
CA VAL A 285 14.86 9.18 10.87
C VAL A 285 13.65 10.07 10.58
N LEU A 286 12.71 9.59 9.76
CA LEU A 286 11.48 10.33 9.47
C LEU A 286 10.62 10.52 10.73
N GLU A 287 10.49 9.51 11.59
CA GLU A 287 9.82 9.67 12.89
C GLU A 287 10.52 10.74 13.74
N GLY A 288 11.86 10.70 13.79
CA GLY A 288 12.68 11.69 14.50
C GLY A 288 12.58 13.12 13.96
N THR A 289 12.06 13.35 12.76
CA THR A 289 11.79 14.72 12.25
C THR A 289 10.62 15.40 12.96
N GLY A 290 9.78 14.65 13.67
CA GLY A 290 8.63 15.20 14.38
C GLY A 290 7.41 15.52 13.52
N ILE A 291 7.47 15.35 12.19
CA ILE A 291 6.34 15.66 11.28
C ILE A 291 5.08 14.86 11.65
N CYS A 292 5.25 13.62 12.12
CA CYS A 292 4.16 12.74 12.51
C CYS A 292 3.94 12.68 14.03
N HIS A 293 4.57 13.55 14.83
CA HIS A 293 4.43 13.50 16.30
C HIS A 293 3.00 13.76 16.79
N GLY A 294 2.18 14.47 16.01
CA GLY A 294 0.77 14.65 16.30
C GLY A 294 -0.04 13.35 16.37
N ALA A 295 0.50 12.22 15.90
CA ALA A 295 -0.14 10.92 16.04
C ALA A 295 0.15 10.20 17.38
N TRP A 296 1.09 10.71 18.18
CA TRP A 296 1.38 10.20 19.52
C TRP A 296 0.48 10.82 20.61
N VAL A 297 -0.27 11.87 20.26
CA VAL A 297 -1.15 12.64 21.16
C VAL A 297 -2.57 12.13 21.01
#